data_AF-A0A4Q4X202-F1
#
_entry.id   AF-A0A4Q4X202-F1
#
_cell.length_a   1.000
_cell.length_b   1.000
_cell.length_c   1.000
_cell.angle_alpha   90.00
_cell.angle_beta   90.00
_cell.angle_gamma   90.00
#
_symmetry.space_group_name_H-M   'P 1'
#
loop_
_entity.id
_entity.type
_entity.pdbx_description
1 polymer ?
#
loop_
_entity_poly.entity_id
_entity_poly.type
_entity_poly.pdbx_seq_one_letter_code
_entity_poly.pdbx_strand_id
1 'polypeptide(L)'
;MASFGKLTNSMVSLSSENTAALVSINIDLSLMRCTPAPEYLPIGTALTKRRKEEAEYGPIHRTACCLGWLFQEVLPETPRLFSAYGKRASKILDQPEINPKGTVDDGPFGPFVGADCTSIWAAATSSPSAIAVHLLTCMLARAFDAKTATSVWVELVRERKSEIEANMSQNKAVHPNTLAAARNTVDRAELSAWDSSARAWLRRADKYMAWQNRQLALIVDNITLPYTAPGGTYRKVTTTWTKCMEALEKLLNNEQHQANDRAIILAISAWHLYPNLLVFQERATPVHFRDEHFQTSAVLSLGLEYAVEKPDEFIRWSLALSHLRYYGDPVEVHSNEDISRVSMPQLWLVALGSIFRMWGVAYFDFEDSLQWFSALGELLKDAEGSHDQSTGYC
;
A
#
# COMPACT_ATOMS: atom_id res chain seq x y z
N MET A 1 48.14 10.98 25.96
CA MET A 1 46.93 10.54 26.67
C MET A 1 45.79 11.48 26.29
N ALA A 2 44.93 11.06 25.36
CA ALA A 2 43.87 11.88 24.80
C ALA A 2 42.58 11.71 25.61
N SER A 3 42.00 12.83 26.02
CA SER A 3 40.84 12.93 26.91
C SER A 3 39.53 12.81 26.13
N PHE A 4 38.62 11.98 26.64
CA PHE A 4 37.24 11.81 26.16
C PHE A 4 36.41 13.05 26.49
N GLY A 5 35.94 13.77 25.46
CA GLY A 5 34.95 14.85 25.61
C GLY A 5 33.53 14.31 25.67
N LYS A 6 32.84 14.57 26.78
CA LYS A 6 31.41 14.31 27.02
C LYS A 6 30.55 15.15 26.06
N LEU A 7 29.66 14.49 25.31
CA LEU A 7 28.57 15.13 24.58
C LEU A 7 27.45 15.50 25.56
N THR A 8 27.29 16.78 25.85
CA THR A 8 26.17 17.31 26.62
C THR A 8 24.98 17.61 25.70
N ASN A 9 23.89 16.85 25.86
CA ASN A 9 22.55 17.22 25.42
C ASN A 9 22.12 18.51 26.13
N SER A 10 21.96 19.62 25.42
CA SER A 10 21.19 20.76 25.90
C SER A 10 19.80 20.72 25.27
N MET A 11 18.85 20.21 26.05
CA MET A 11 17.41 20.43 25.87
C MET A 11 17.12 21.93 25.95
N VAL A 12 16.33 22.40 25.00
CA VAL A 12 15.92 23.79 24.81
C VAL A 12 14.85 24.17 25.85
N SER A 13 15.14 25.17 26.68
CA SER A 13 14.12 26.08 27.19
C SER A 13 14.37 27.46 26.59
N LEU A 14 13.55 27.85 25.62
CA LEU A 14 13.51 29.22 25.12
C LEU A 14 12.05 29.66 25.08
N SER A 15 11.67 30.34 26.15
CA SER A 15 10.48 31.18 26.24
C SER A 15 10.60 32.35 25.24
N SER A 16 9.55 32.49 24.43
CA SER A 16 8.89 33.75 23.99
C SER A 16 9.74 34.87 23.36
N GLU A 17 9.38 35.21 22.11
CA GLU A 17 9.43 36.53 21.46
C GLU A 17 10.51 36.92 20.42
N ASN A 18 11.48 36.08 20.03
CA ASN A 18 12.44 36.45 18.96
C ASN A 18 12.50 35.46 17.76
N THR A 19 11.44 34.72 17.51
CA THR A 19 11.36 33.56 16.60
C THR A 19 11.32 33.86 15.09
N ALA A 20 11.85 35.00 14.63
CA ALA A 20 11.82 35.36 13.19
C ALA A 20 13.20 35.60 12.54
N ALA A 21 14.28 35.74 13.31
CA ALA A 21 15.57 36.19 12.74
C ALA A 21 16.76 35.21 12.89
N LEU A 22 16.63 34.10 13.62
CA LEU A 22 17.77 33.21 13.88
C LEU A 22 17.36 31.74 13.89
N VAL A 23 17.21 31.13 12.72
CA VAL A 23 17.62 29.74 12.37
C VAL A 23 17.56 29.65 10.84
N SER A 24 18.53 30.25 10.16
CA SER A 24 18.93 29.82 8.81
C SER A 24 20.02 28.77 8.96
N ILE A 25 19.77 27.72 9.75
CA ILE A 25 20.65 26.55 9.73
C ILE A 25 20.33 25.87 8.40
N ASN A 26 21.23 26.03 7.43
CA ASN A 26 21.21 25.29 6.19
C ASN A 26 21.61 23.85 6.54
N ILE A 27 20.66 23.07 7.07
CA ILE A 27 20.89 21.67 7.42
C ILE A 27 21.04 20.93 6.10
N ASP A 28 22.28 20.57 5.77
CA ASP A 28 22.56 19.70 4.63
C ASP A 28 22.15 18.26 4.99
N LEU A 29 20.86 17.97 4.77
CA LEU A 29 20.27 16.64 4.99
C LEU A 29 20.90 15.56 4.10
N SER A 30 21.69 15.94 3.09
CA SER A 30 22.37 15.02 2.20
C SER A 30 23.47 14.19 2.90
N LEU A 31 23.89 14.60 4.10
CA LEU A 31 24.88 13.92 4.93
C LEU A 31 24.27 13.12 6.09
N MET A 32 22.94 13.15 6.26
CA MET A 32 22.30 12.40 7.33
C MET A 32 22.38 10.90 7.03
N ARG A 33 22.88 10.14 8.00
CA ARG A 33 22.96 8.68 7.92
C ARG A 33 22.38 8.06 9.18
N CYS A 34 21.50 7.10 8.98
CA CYS A 34 20.91 6.30 10.03
C CYS A 34 21.45 4.87 9.99
N THR A 35 21.42 4.19 11.13
CA THR A 35 21.65 2.74 11.17
C THR A 35 20.46 2.07 10.48
N PRO A 36 20.69 1.26 9.43
CA PRO A 36 19.60 0.57 8.74
C PRO A 36 18.98 -0.49 9.64
N ALA A 37 17.68 -0.74 9.45
CA ALA A 37 16.96 -1.80 10.15
C ALA A 37 17.56 -3.19 9.83
N PRO A 38 17.46 -4.16 10.76
CA PRO A 38 18.19 -5.43 10.66
C PRO A 38 17.88 -6.22 9.39
N GLU A 39 16.66 -6.14 8.89
CA GLU A 39 16.23 -6.79 7.64
C GLU A 39 16.96 -6.29 6.38
N TYR A 40 17.56 -5.09 6.41
CA TYR A 40 18.31 -4.53 5.28
C TYR A 40 19.82 -4.79 5.37
N LEU A 41 20.36 -5.17 6.54
CA LEU A 41 21.80 -5.40 6.73
C LEU A 41 22.42 -6.36 5.69
N PRO A 42 21.76 -7.48 5.31
CA PRO A 42 22.31 -8.38 4.29
C PRO A 42 22.52 -7.68 2.94
N ILE A 43 21.66 -6.73 2.56
CA ILE A 43 21.78 -5.96 1.32
C ILE A 43 23.11 -5.21 1.27
N GLY A 44 23.46 -4.52 2.36
CA GLY A 44 24.73 -3.78 2.45
C GLY A 44 25.97 -4.67 2.44
N THR A 45 25.84 -5.97 2.72
CA THR A 45 26.93 -6.95 2.58
C THR A 45 26.98 -7.61 1.21
N ALA A 46 25.84 -7.66 0.51
CA ALA A 46 25.69 -8.26 -0.80
C ALA A 46 26.13 -7.33 -1.94
N LEU A 47 26.16 -6.01 -1.70
CA LEU A 47 26.62 -5.01 -2.67
C LEU A 47 28.14 -5.07 -2.89
N THR A 48 28.56 -4.74 -4.11
CA THR A 48 29.98 -4.49 -4.40
C THR A 48 30.47 -3.25 -3.65
N LYS A 49 31.76 -3.19 -3.33
CA LYS A 49 32.35 -2.06 -2.59
C LYS A 49 31.98 -0.70 -3.19
N ARG A 50 32.07 -0.60 -4.53
CA ARG A 50 31.69 0.60 -5.28
C ARG A 50 30.22 0.98 -5.09
N ARG A 51 29.29 0.04 -5.29
CA ARG A 51 27.84 0.32 -5.12
C ARG A 51 27.50 0.69 -3.68
N LYS A 52 28.17 0.05 -2.71
CA LYS A 52 27.99 0.38 -1.30
C LYS A 52 28.48 1.80 -0.99
N GLU A 53 29.68 2.17 -1.44
CA GLU A 53 30.22 3.52 -1.29
C GLU A 53 29.32 4.57 -1.95
N GLU A 54 28.82 4.29 -3.15
CA GLU A 54 27.87 5.15 -3.86
C GLU A 54 26.55 5.30 -3.09
N ALA A 55 26.01 4.21 -2.54
CA ALA A 55 24.79 4.21 -1.75
C ALA A 55 24.94 4.86 -0.37
N GLU A 56 26.13 4.92 0.21
CA GLU A 56 26.36 5.50 1.55
C GLU A 56 26.83 6.96 1.51
N TYR A 57 27.55 7.35 0.44
CA TYR A 57 28.20 8.67 0.36
C TYR A 57 28.03 9.35 -1.00
N GLY A 58 27.51 8.65 -2.00
CA GLY A 58 27.38 9.16 -3.36
C GLY A 58 26.11 9.98 -3.60
N PRO A 59 25.91 10.45 -4.84
CA PRO A 59 24.75 11.25 -5.22
C PRO A 59 23.41 10.56 -4.93
N ILE A 60 23.34 9.24 -5.12
CA ILE A 60 22.11 8.47 -4.90
C ILE A 60 21.67 8.45 -3.43
N HIS A 61 22.62 8.50 -2.47
CA HIS A 61 22.33 8.69 -1.04
C HIS A 61 21.68 10.04 -0.79
N ARG A 62 22.24 11.10 -1.39
CA ARG A 62 21.69 12.46 -1.28
C ARG A 62 20.28 12.54 -1.84
N THR A 63 20.05 11.92 -2.99
CA THR A 63 18.72 11.81 -3.59
C THR A 63 17.75 11.08 -2.66
N ALA A 64 18.15 9.96 -2.06
CA ALA A 64 17.33 9.20 -1.12
C ALA A 64 16.96 10.04 0.12
N CYS A 65 17.94 10.71 0.74
CA CYS A 65 17.70 11.62 1.85
C CYS A 65 16.73 12.74 1.46
N CYS A 66 17.01 13.45 0.36
CA CYS A 66 16.21 14.58 -0.06
C CYS A 66 14.76 14.20 -0.35
N LEU A 67 14.55 13.12 -1.13
CA LEU A 67 13.20 12.65 -1.44
C LEU A 67 12.49 12.10 -0.19
N GLY A 68 13.20 11.36 0.66
CA GLY A 68 12.64 10.82 1.91
C GLY A 68 12.06 11.91 2.81
N TRP A 69 12.82 12.99 3.04
CA TRP A 69 12.35 14.13 3.82
C TRP A 69 11.27 14.96 3.10
N LEU A 70 11.35 15.10 1.77
CA LEU A 70 10.37 15.86 0.99
C LEU A 70 8.95 15.27 1.07
N PHE A 71 8.85 13.94 1.12
CA PHE A 71 7.57 13.22 1.13
C PHE A 71 7.14 12.71 2.51
N GLN A 72 7.94 12.92 3.57
CA GLN A 72 7.67 12.32 4.89
C GLN A 72 6.24 12.54 5.41
N GLU A 73 5.71 13.75 5.26
CA GLU A 73 4.42 14.15 5.83
C GLU A 73 3.20 13.57 5.10
N VAL A 74 3.37 12.98 3.91
CA VAL A 74 2.26 12.35 3.15
C VAL A 74 2.22 10.84 3.33
N LEU A 75 3.18 10.26 4.07
CA LEU A 75 3.32 8.82 4.21
C LEU A 75 2.39 8.26 5.29
N PRO A 76 1.69 7.14 5.03
CA PRO A 76 1.04 6.35 6.06
C PRO A 76 2.07 5.59 6.90
N GLU A 77 1.67 5.17 8.10
CA GLU A 77 2.49 4.30 8.96
C GLU A 77 2.40 2.85 8.48
N THR A 78 3.47 2.36 7.83
CA THR A 78 3.52 0.98 7.30
C THR A 78 4.81 0.22 7.69
N PRO A 79 5.04 0.00 9.00
CA PRO A 79 6.26 -0.64 9.47
C PRO A 79 6.37 -2.11 9.07
N ARG A 80 5.26 -2.88 8.99
CA ARG A 80 5.34 -4.28 8.58
C ARG A 80 5.69 -4.41 7.11
N LEU A 81 5.18 -3.53 6.26
CA LEU A 81 5.53 -3.44 4.85
C LEU A 81 7.03 -3.22 4.68
N PHE A 82 7.62 -2.26 5.40
CA PHE A 82 9.05 -2.00 5.32
C PHE A 82 9.88 -3.20 5.79
N SER A 83 9.45 -3.88 6.86
CA SER A 83 10.14 -5.08 7.34
C SER A 83 10.03 -6.26 6.36
N ALA A 84 8.84 -6.52 5.84
CA ALA A 84 8.59 -7.59 4.87
C ALA A 84 9.38 -7.35 3.57
N TYR A 85 9.38 -6.11 3.06
CA TYR A 85 10.16 -5.75 1.88
C TYR A 85 11.66 -5.93 2.09
N GLY A 86 12.21 -5.48 3.22
CA GLY A 86 13.64 -5.66 3.53
C GLY A 86 14.03 -7.13 3.60
N LYS A 87 13.22 -7.97 4.27
CA LYS A 87 13.44 -9.42 4.35
C LYS A 87 13.38 -10.08 2.98
N ARG A 88 12.38 -9.72 2.16
CA ARG A 88 12.21 -10.20 0.79
C ARG A 88 13.42 -9.84 -0.08
N ALA A 89 13.83 -8.58 -0.06
CA ALA A 89 14.97 -8.10 -0.84
C ALA A 89 16.28 -8.79 -0.44
N SER A 90 16.52 -8.92 0.87
CA SER A 90 17.66 -9.66 1.41
C SER A 90 17.67 -11.14 0.99
N LYS A 91 16.52 -11.82 1.03
CA LYS A 91 16.39 -13.22 0.60
C LYS A 91 16.67 -13.40 -0.90
N ILE A 92 16.19 -12.49 -1.74
CA ILE A 92 16.46 -12.50 -3.19
C ILE A 92 17.97 -12.36 -3.45
N LEU A 93 18.65 -11.48 -2.70
CA LEU A 93 20.08 -11.20 -2.87
C LEU A 93 21.01 -12.29 -2.37
N ASP A 94 20.55 -13.13 -1.44
CA ASP A 94 21.30 -14.26 -0.93
C ASP A 94 21.51 -15.35 -2.01
N GLN A 95 20.75 -15.29 -3.10
CA GLN A 95 20.81 -16.28 -4.19
C GLN A 95 21.95 -15.98 -5.17
N PRO A 96 22.96 -16.87 -5.29
CA PRO A 96 24.12 -16.63 -6.15
C PRO A 96 23.76 -16.48 -7.64
N GLU A 97 22.69 -17.16 -8.11
CA GLU A 97 22.23 -17.09 -9.50
C GLU A 97 21.56 -15.75 -9.87
N ILE A 98 21.08 -15.03 -8.84
CA ILE A 98 20.44 -13.72 -8.98
C ILE A 98 21.48 -12.62 -8.77
N ASN A 99 22.31 -12.78 -7.73
CA ASN A 99 23.37 -11.85 -7.35
C ASN A 99 24.76 -12.51 -7.42
N PRO A 100 25.28 -12.78 -8.63
CA PRO A 100 26.64 -13.31 -8.78
C PRO A 100 27.67 -12.29 -8.31
N LYS A 101 28.79 -12.77 -7.79
CA LYS A 101 29.95 -11.93 -7.44
C LYS A 101 30.89 -11.85 -8.64
N GLY A 102 31.43 -10.66 -8.89
CA GLY A 102 32.41 -10.47 -9.95
C GLY A 102 33.67 -11.30 -9.71
N THR A 103 34.18 -11.90 -10.78
CA THR A 103 35.42 -12.70 -10.80
C THR A 103 36.54 -11.95 -11.52
N VAL A 104 37.73 -12.56 -11.58
CA VAL A 104 38.87 -12.02 -12.34
C VAL A 104 38.56 -12.00 -13.85
N ASP A 105 37.74 -12.92 -14.33
CA ASP A 105 37.38 -13.05 -15.74
C ASP A 105 36.48 -11.89 -16.23
N ASP A 106 35.74 -11.26 -15.30
CA ASP A 106 34.95 -10.07 -15.59
C ASP A 106 35.80 -8.80 -15.81
N GLY A 107 37.11 -8.89 -15.54
CA GLY A 107 38.09 -7.83 -15.75
C GLY A 107 37.65 -6.49 -15.14
N PRO A 108 37.70 -5.37 -15.91
CA PRO A 108 37.33 -4.05 -15.39
C PRO A 108 35.84 -3.92 -15.03
N PHE A 109 34.99 -4.86 -15.44
CA PHE A 109 33.56 -4.84 -15.17
C PHE A 109 33.16 -5.61 -13.90
N GLY A 110 34.09 -6.32 -13.25
CA GLY A 110 33.84 -7.05 -12.00
C GLY A 110 33.06 -6.27 -10.93
N PRO A 111 33.35 -4.96 -10.69
CA PRO A 111 32.58 -4.15 -9.74
C PRO A 111 31.10 -3.89 -10.10
N PHE A 112 30.69 -4.14 -11.34
CA PHE A 112 29.33 -3.97 -11.83
C PHE A 112 28.53 -5.29 -11.88
N VAL A 113 29.20 -6.41 -11.66
CA VAL A 113 28.57 -7.74 -11.61
C VAL A 113 27.72 -7.87 -10.36
N GLY A 114 26.59 -8.57 -10.49
CA GLY A 114 25.61 -8.75 -9.43
C GLY A 114 24.40 -7.82 -9.55
N ALA A 115 23.49 -7.93 -8.59
CA ALA A 115 22.29 -7.12 -8.50
C ALA A 115 22.62 -5.69 -8.10
N ASP A 116 21.90 -4.73 -8.69
CA ASP A 116 21.98 -3.32 -8.30
C ASP A 116 20.87 -3.05 -7.28
N CYS A 117 21.26 -2.91 -6.02
CA CYS A 117 20.39 -2.53 -4.91
C CYS A 117 20.86 -1.21 -4.28
N THR A 118 21.57 -0.39 -5.05
CA THR A 118 22.17 0.86 -4.60
C THR A 118 21.11 1.79 -4.02
N SER A 119 19.97 1.93 -4.71
CA SER A 119 18.82 2.72 -4.24
C SER A 119 18.16 2.17 -2.97
N ILE A 120 18.08 0.84 -2.81
CA ILE A 120 17.53 0.21 -1.59
C ILE A 120 18.44 0.50 -0.40
N TRP A 121 19.74 0.27 -0.54
CA TRP A 121 20.70 0.50 0.54
C TRP A 121 20.77 1.99 0.91
N ALA A 122 20.81 2.88 -0.08
CA ALA A 122 20.76 4.32 0.12
C ALA A 122 19.51 4.74 0.90
N ALA A 123 18.34 4.23 0.54
CA ALA A 123 17.12 4.48 1.30
C ALA A 123 17.20 3.96 2.75
N ALA A 124 17.70 2.73 2.94
CA ALA A 124 17.82 2.09 4.25
C ALA A 124 18.78 2.84 5.20
N THR A 125 19.83 3.45 4.65
CA THR A 125 20.80 4.25 5.40
C THR A 125 20.41 5.73 5.54
N SER A 126 19.30 6.15 4.93
CA SER A 126 18.80 7.54 4.97
C SER A 126 17.73 7.72 6.05
N SER A 127 16.50 7.31 5.76
CA SER A 127 15.35 7.42 6.65
C SER A 127 14.27 6.39 6.26
N PRO A 128 13.35 6.02 7.17
CA PRO A 128 12.24 5.12 6.83
C PRO A 128 11.39 5.66 5.66
N SER A 129 11.22 6.98 5.57
CA SER A 129 10.51 7.65 4.48
C SER A 129 11.19 7.45 3.13
N ALA A 130 12.52 7.33 3.09
CA ALA A 130 13.26 7.05 1.85
C ALA A 130 12.97 5.63 1.33
N ILE A 131 12.70 4.66 2.21
CA ILE A 131 12.24 3.32 1.79
C ILE A 131 10.88 3.40 1.11
N ALA A 132 9.95 4.16 1.67
CA ALA A 132 8.65 4.38 1.04
C ALA A 132 8.82 5.00 -0.36
N VAL A 133 9.69 6.01 -0.50
CA VAL A 133 10.03 6.62 -1.80
C VAL A 133 10.62 5.60 -2.77
N HIS A 134 11.48 4.69 -2.29
CA HIS A 134 11.99 3.59 -3.10
C HIS A 134 10.85 2.68 -3.60
N LEU A 135 9.87 2.37 -2.75
CA LEU A 135 8.68 1.61 -3.13
C LEU A 135 7.84 2.31 -4.20
N LEU A 136 7.66 3.63 -4.11
CA LEU A 136 7.04 4.43 -5.18
C LEU A 136 7.84 4.33 -6.48
N THR A 137 9.17 4.40 -6.37
CA THR A 137 10.06 4.30 -7.53
C THR A 137 9.89 2.95 -8.23
N CYS A 138 9.76 1.87 -7.47
CA CYS A 138 9.46 0.55 -8.02
C CYS A 138 8.11 0.51 -8.76
N MET A 139 7.07 1.16 -8.22
CA MET A 139 5.77 1.26 -8.90
C MET A 139 5.88 2.04 -10.21
N LEU A 140 6.55 3.19 -10.22
CA LEU A 140 6.75 4.01 -11.42
C LEU A 140 7.61 3.30 -12.46
N ALA A 141 8.66 2.61 -12.02
CA ALA A 141 9.54 1.81 -12.86
C ALA A 141 8.80 0.67 -13.57
N ARG A 142 7.75 0.14 -12.94
CA ARG A 142 6.91 -0.89 -13.54
C ARG A 142 5.79 -0.35 -14.42
N ALA A 143 5.22 0.81 -14.06
CA ALA A 143 4.11 1.42 -14.81
C ALA A 143 4.55 2.14 -16.09
N PHE A 144 5.75 2.72 -16.10
CA PHE A 144 6.20 3.62 -17.16
C PHE A 144 7.60 3.26 -17.66
N ASP A 145 7.91 3.65 -18.90
CA ASP A 145 9.28 3.66 -19.39
C ASP A 145 10.14 4.70 -18.65
N ALA A 146 11.47 4.60 -18.78
CA ALA A 146 12.42 5.41 -18.01
C ALA A 146 12.24 6.93 -18.22
N LYS A 147 11.94 7.39 -19.45
CA LYS A 147 11.79 8.82 -19.74
C LYS A 147 10.50 9.36 -19.13
N THR A 148 9.42 8.60 -19.24
CA THR A 148 8.12 8.95 -18.66
C THR A 148 8.19 8.95 -17.14
N ALA A 149 8.76 7.92 -16.51
CA ALA A 149 8.94 7.87 -15.06
C ALA A 149 9.78 9.03 -14.51
N THR A 150 10.87 9.38 -15.19
CA THR A 150 11.69 10.55 -14.82
C THR A 150 10.89 11.85 -14.90
N SER A 151 10.03 11.98 -15.92
CA SER A 151 9.19 13.18 -16.10
C SER A 151 8.09 13.27 -15.04
N VAL A 152 7.50 12.13 -14.65
CA VAL A 152 6.59 12.04 -13.50
C VAL A 152 7.32 12.46 -12.22
N TRP A 153 8.53 11.95 -11.96
CA TRP A 153 9.32 12.35 -10.79
C TRP A 153 9.59 13.86 -10.73
N VAL A 154 9.96 14.48 -11.85
CA VAL A 154 10.14 15.94 -11.93
C VAL A 154 8.86 16.68 -11.56
N GLU A 155 7.71 16.21 -12.07
CA GLU A 155 6.40 16.77 -11.71
C GLU A 155 6.10 16.59 -10.21
N LEU A 156 6.35 15.40 -9.65
CA LEU A 156 6.09 15.11 -8.23
C LEU A 156 6.91 16.01 -7.30
N VAL A 157 8.21 16.15 -7.57
CA VAL A 157 9.10 16.99 -6.77
C VAL A 157 8.66 18.45 -6.84
N ARG A 158 8.32 18.94 -8.05
CA ARG A 158 7.88 20.32 -8.26
C ARG A 158 6.57 20.62 -7.52
N GLU A 159 5.56 19.78 -7.69
CA GLU A 159 4.24 19.95 -7.04
C GLU A 159 4.36 19.84 -5.52
N ARG A 160 5.13 18.88 -5.01
CA ARG A 160 5.31 18.72 -3.56
C ARG A 160 6.00 19.94 -2.93
N LYS A 161 7.01 20.51 -3.59
CA LYS A 161 7.64 21.76 -3.13
C LYS A 161 6.67 22.92 -3.12
N SER A 162 5.88 23.08 -4.18
CA SER A 162 4.84 24.11 -4.24
C SER A 162 3.79 23.95 -3.13
N GLU A 163 3.42 22.72 -2.80
CA GLU A 163 2.50 22.42 -1.69
C GLU A 163 3.10 22.82 -0.32
N ILE A 164 4.37 22.53 -0.11
CA ILE A 164 5.10 22.90 1.12
C ILE A 164 5.21 24.43 1.26
N GLU A 165 5.53 25.14 0.18
CA GLU A 165 5.57 26.61 0.15
C GLU A 165 4.18 27.22 0.44
N ALA A 166 3.12 26.65 -0.16
CA ALA A 166 1.75 27.07 0.11
C ALA A 166 1.37 26.84 1.59
N ASN A 167 1.71 25.68 2.16
CA ASN A 167 1.46 25.39 3.58
C ASN A 167 2.18 26.38 4.50
N MET A 168 3.42 26.77 4.17
CA MET A 168 4.16 27.79 4.91
C MET A 168 3.48 29.17 4.81
N SER A 169 3.00 29.57 3.63
CA SER A 169 2.27 30.84 3.45
C SER A 169 0.94 30.89 4.22
N GLN A 170 0.32 29.73 4.43
CA GLN A 170 -0.91 29.57 5.21
C GLN A 170 -0.65 29.38 6.72
N ASN A 171 0.60 29.55 7.16
CA ASN A 171 1.03 29.40 8.55
C ASN A 171 0.71 28.01 9.16
N LYS A 172 0.68 26.97 8.33
CA LYS A 172 0.58 25.59 8.78
C LYS A 172 1.95 25.11 9.27
N ALA A 173 1.96 24.31 10.33
CA ALA A 173 3.18 23.68 10.81
C ALA A 173 3.72 22.71 9.76
N VAL A 174 4.98 22.90 9.35
CA VAL A 174 5.72 21.99 8.46
C VAL A 174 6.98 21.55 9.18
N HIS A 175 7.33 20.28 9.07
CA HIS A 175 8.49 19.71 9.71
C HIS A 175 9.79 20.39 9.17
N PRO A 176 10.75 20.78 10.04
CA PRO A 176 11.95 21.51 9.62
C PRO A 176 12.78 20.80 8.53
N ASN A 177 12.88 19.47 8.59
CA ASN A 177 13.61 18.71 7.58
C ASN A 177 12.89 18.69 6.23
N THR A 178 11.55 18.71 6.21
CA THR A 178 10.75 18.83 5.00
C THR A 178 10.99 20.19 4.32
N LEU A 179 11.07 21.27 5.12
CA LEU A 179 11.40 22.61 4.62
C LEU A 179 12.83 22.67 4.05
N ALA A 180 13.80 22.07 4.73
CA ALA A 180 15.17 22.00 4.23
C ALA A 180 15.25 21.19 2.92
N ALA A 181 14.56 20.05 2.84
CA ALA A 181 14.49 19.24 1.61
C ALA A 181 13.81 19.98 0.45
N ALA A 182 12.78 20.80 0.71
CA ALA A 182 12.12 21.59 -0.33
C ALA A 182 13.06 22.62 -0.98
N ARG A 183 14.00 23.18 -0.22
CA ARG A 183 15.01 24.14 -0.70
C ARG A 183 16.10 23.49 -1.54
N ASN A 184 16.40 22.21 -1.34
CA ASN A 184 17.43 21.50 -2.07
C ASN A 184 17.04 21.26 -3.53
N THR A 185 17.92 21.52 -4.48
CA THR A 185 17.70 21.18 -5.89
C THR A 185 17.92 19.69 -6.10
N VAL A 186 16.96 19.01 -6.73
CA VAL A 186 17.10 17.61 -7.17
C VAL A 186 17.09 17.61 -8.68
N ASP A 187 18.21 17.23 -9.28
CA ASP A 187 18.38 17.32 -10.72
C ASP A 187 17.67 16.18 -11.44
N ARG A 188 17.25 16.43 -12.68
CA ARG A 188 16.62 15.39 -13.52
C ARG A 188 17.54 14.17 -13.72
N ALA A 189 18.85 14.40 -13.78
CA ALA A 189 19.85 13.33 -13.90
C ALA A 189 19.87 12.45 -12.64
N GLU A 190 19.77 13.04 -11.44
CA GLU A 190 19.70 12.32 -10.18
C GLU A 190 18.44 11.46 -10.08
N LEU A 191 17.28 12.02 -10.47
CA LEU A 191 16.02 11.28 -10.54
C LEU A 191 16.10 10.11 -11.53
N SER A 192 16.77 10.31 -12.67
CA SER A 192 16.97 9.24 -13.65
C SER A 192 17.90 8.13 -13.16
N ALA A 193 18.93 8.47 -12.37
CA ALA A 193 19.84 7.50 -11.77
C ALA A 193 19.13 6.69 -10.67
N TRP A 194 18.33 7.37 -9.85
CA TRP A 194 17.46 6.76 -8.84
C TRP A 194 16.49 5.74 -9.43
N ASP A 195 15.74 6.14 -10.47
CA ASP A 195 14.83 5.25 -11.22
C ASP A 195 15.58 4.10 -11.92
N SER A 196 16.77 4.37 -12.46
CA SER A 196 17.60 3.34 -13.12
C SER A 196 18.05 2.24 -12.16
N SER A 197 18.48 2.59 -10.94
CA SER A 197 18.85 1.61 -9.91
C SER A 197 17.64 0.77 -9.49
N ALA A 198 16.47 1.39 -9.28
CA ALA A 198 15.24 0.66 -8.97
C ALA A 198 14.82 -0.29 -10.10
N ARG A 199 14.92 0.12 -11.37
CA ARG A 199 14.67 -0.77 -12.53
C ARG A 199 15.64 -1.94 -12.58
N ALA A 200 16.93 -1.69 -12.32
CA ALA A 200 17.94 -2.73 -12.30
C ALA A 200 17.66 -3.77 -11.19
N TRP A 201 17.21 -3.30 -10.01
CA TRP A 201 16.70 -4.17 -8.95
C TRP A 201 15.51 -5.01 -9.40
N LEU A 202 14.44 -4.37 -9.93
CA LEU A 202 13.22 -5.06 -10.33
C LEU A 202 13.48 -6.22 -11.28
N ARG A 203 14.38 -6.05 -12.26
CA ARG A 203 14.74 -7.13 -13.21
C ARG A 203 15.32 -8.37 -12.51
N ARG A 204 16.08 -8.18 -11.43
CA ARG A 204 16.68 -9.27 -10.66
C ARG A 204 15.64 -9.96 -9.78
N ALA A 205 14.83 -9.16 -9.09
CA ALA A 205 13.72 -9.66 -8.29
C ALA A 205 12.69 -10.41 -9.16
N ASP A 206 12.43 -9.95 -10.39
CA ASP A 206 11.54 -10.60 -11.34
C ASP A 206 12.03 -11.96 -11.80
N LYS A 207 13.35 -12.09 -12.01
CA LYS A 207 13.97 -13.37 -12.33
C LYS A 207 13.79 -14.37 -11.19
N TYR A 208 13.94 -13.92 -9.94
CA TYR A 208 13.74 -14.78 -8.77
C TYR A 208 12.26 -15.17 -8.56
N MET A 209 11.35 -14.19 -8.70
CA MET A 209 9.90 -14.37 -8.52
C MET A 209 9.15 -14.65 -9.82
N ALA A 210 9.79 -15.32 -10.77
CA ALA A 210 9.26 -15.49 -12.11
C ALA A 210 7.91 -16.21 -12.13
N TRP A 211 7.72 -17.20 -11.25
CA TRP A 211 6.44 -17.92 -11.15
C TRP A 211 5.33 -17.02 -10.63
N GLN A 212 5.56 -16.31 -9.53
CA GLN A 212 4.57 -15.43 -8.91
C GLN A 212 4.19 -14.29 -9.85
N ASN A 213 5.18 -13.68 -10.52
CA ASN A 213 4.95 -12.63 -11.51
C ASN A 213 4.13 -13.12 -12.70
N ARG A 214 4.46 -14.28 -13.27
CA ARG A 214 3.69 -14.86 -14.37
C ARG A 214 2.26 -15.14 -13.96
N GLN A 215 2.08 -15.69 -12.76
CA GLN A 215 0.75 -16.05 -12.29
C GLN A 215 -0.10 -14.81 -11.99
N LEU A 216 0.50 -13.77 -11.42
CA LEU A 216 -0.17 -12.48 -11.21
C LEU A 216 -0.51 -11.79 -12.55
N ALA A 217 0.36 -11.87 -13.56
CA ALA A 217 0.09 -11.31 -14.89
C ALA A 217 -1.15 -11.94 -15.54
N LEU A 218 -1.27 -13.28 -15.48
CA LEU A 218 -2.46 -13.99 -15.96
C LEU A 218 -3.75 -13.54 -15.27
N ILE A 219 -3.68 -13.23 -13.97
CA ILE A 219 -4.83 -12.72 -13.22
C ILE A 219 -5.18 -11.30 -13.66
N VAL A 220 -4.17 -10.43 -13.81
CA VAL A 220 -4.35 -9.03 -14.24
C VAL A 220 -5.01 -8.93 -15.61
N ASP A 221 -4.66 -9.82 -16.54
CA ASP A 221 -5.20 -9.82 -17.89
C ASP A 221 -6.68 -10.21 -17.94
N ASN A 222 -7.17 -10.94 -16.93
CA ASN A 222 -8.54 -11.44 -16.87
C ASN A 222 -9.47 -10.61 -15.97
N ILE A 223 -8.97 -9.62 -15.23
CA ILE A 223 -9.79 -8.84 -14.29
C ILE A 223 -10.10 -7.44 -14.83
N THR A 224 -11.37 -7.05 -14.76
CA THR A 224 -11.85 -5.69 -15.04
C THR A 224 -11.82 -4.81 -13.79
N LEU A 225 -10.61 -4.42 -13.35
CA LEU A 225 -10.43 -3.43 -12.27
C LEU A 225 -10.01 -2.08 -12.86
N PRO A 226 -10.71 -0.97 -12.54
CA PRO A 226 -10.32 0.36 -12.98
C PRO A 226 -9.16 0.93 -12.15
N TYR A 227 -8.49 1.94 -12.70
CA TYR A 227 -7.67 2.87 -11.91
C TYR A 227 -8.57 3.96 -11.37
N THR A 228 -8.66 4.11 -10.05
CA THR A 228 -9.70 4.94 -9.40
C THR A 228 -9.21 6.30 -8.91
N ALA A 229 -7.92 6.61 -9.04
CA ALA A 229 -7.36 7.84 -8.50
C ALA A 229 -7.83 9.10 -9.28
N PRO A 230 -8.51 10.07 -8.62
CA PRO A 230 -8.93 11.31 -9.26
C PRO A 230 -7.83 12.39 -9.25
N GLY A 231 -7.91 13.36 -10.18
CA GLY A 231 -7.06 14.55 -10.20
C GLY A 231 -5.90 14.56 -11.21
N GLY A 232 -4.95 15.49 -11.02
CA GLY A 232 -3.71 15.60 -11.81
C GLY A 232 -2.69 14.53 -11.45
N THR A 233 -1.57 14.44 -12.20
CA THR A 233 -0.55 13.38 -12.06
C THR A 233 -0.06 13.26 -10.62
N TYR A 234 0.31 14.39 -9.99
CA TYR A 234 0.77 14.41 -8.60
C TYR A 234 -0.20 13.74 -7.63
N ARG A 235 -1.44 14.23 -7.58
CA ARG A 235 -2.47 13.70 -6.67
C ARG A 235 -2.79 12.23 -6.95
N LYS A 236 -2.83 11.85 -8.23
CA LYS A 236 -3.06 10.45 -8.64
C LYS A 236 -1.97 9.54 -8.10
N VAL A 237 -0.72 9.85 -8.40
CA VAL A 237 0.42 9.01 -8.02
C VAL A 237 0.58 8.96 -6.50
N THR A 238 0.49 10.09 -5.79
CA THR A 238 0.62 10.10 -4.33
C THR A 238 -0.51 9.34 -3.64
N THR A 239 -1.76 9.58 -4.03
CA THR A 239 -2.92 8.87 -3.45
C THR A 239 -2.87 7.37 -3.75
N THR A 240 -2.52 6.99 -4.98
CA THR A 240 -2.38 5.58 -5.36
C THR A 240 -1.28 4.91 -4.55
N TRP A 241 -0.12 5.54 -4.43
CA TRP A 241 1.02 5.00 -3.70
C TRP A 241 0.71 4.81 -2.21
N THR A 242 0.13 5.81 -1.54
CA THR A 242 -0.21 5.71 -0.12
C THR A 242 -1.27 4.63 0.14
N LYS A 243 -2.32 4.57 -0.69
CA LYS A 243 -3.35 3.51 -0.62
C LYS A 243 -2.77 2.11 -0.80
N CYS A 244 -1.82 1.93 -1.73
CA CYS A 244 -1.17 0.64 -1.93
C CYS A 244 -0.35 0.22 -0.71
N MET A 245 0.36 1.17 -0.08
CA MET A 245 1.13 0.88 1.13
C MET A 245 0.19 0.46 2.29
N GLU A 246 -0.89 1.20 2.51
CA GLU A 246 -1.89 0.86 3.54
C GLU A 246 -2.54 -0.50 3.28
N ALA A 247 -2.89 -0.81 2.02
CA ALA A 247 -3.50 -2.08 1.65
C ALA A 247 -2.58 -3.28 1.97
N LEU A 248 -1.30 -3.20 1.63
CA LEU A 248 -0.35 -4.27 1.96
C LEU A 248 -0.01 -4.32 3.45
N GLU A 249 0.06 -3.18 4.13
CA GLU A 249 0.24 -3.14 5.58
C GLU A 249 -0.90 -3.88 6.30
N LYS A 250 -2.16 -3.65 5.89
CA LYS A 250 -3.33 -4.36 6.41
C LYS A 250 -3.25 -5.87 6.19
N LEU A 251 -2.88 -6.29 4.97
CA LEU A 251 -2.68 -7.72 4.67
C LEU A 251 -1.57 -8.35 5.52
N LEU A 252 -0.46 -7.63 5.77
CA LEU A 252 0.61 -8.06 6.67
C LEU A 252 0.19 -8.05 8.15
N ASN A 253 -0.85 -7.29 8.49
CA ASN A 253 -1.54 -7.33 9.78
C ASN A 253 -2.58 -8.46 9.89
N ASN A 254 -2.69 -9.32 8.87
CA ASN A 254 -3.70 -10.37 8.77
C ASN A 254 -5.15 -9.84 8.68
N GLU A 255 -5.30 -8.61 8.20
CA GLU A 255 -6.60 -8.04 7.88
C GLU A 255 -6.92 -8.33 6.42
N GLN A 256 -8.10 -8.94 6.18
CA GLN A 256 -8.58 -9.16 4.83
C GLN A 256 -8.89 -7.81 4.17
N HIS A 257 -8.57 -7.70 2.88
CA HIS A 257 -8.75 -6.47 2.15
C HIS A 257 -9.34 -6.74 0.77
N GLN A 258 -10.20 -5.83 0.30
CA GLN A 258 -10.73 -5.84 -1.06
C GLN A 258 -9.96 -4.84 -1.91
N ALA A 259 -9.40 -5.29 -3.04
CA ALA A 259 -8.79 -4.37 -3.99
C ALA A 259 -9.85 -3.65 -4.81
N ASN A 260 -9.91 -2.32 -4.65
CA ASN A 260 -10.79 -1.44 -5.42
C ASN A 260 -10.05 -0.66 -6.50
N ASP A 261 -8.72 -0.78 -6.55
CA ASP A 261 -7.85 -0.09 -7.50
C ASP A 261 -6.87 -1.11 -8.09
N ARG A 262 -6.79 -1.16 -9.43
CA ARG A 262 -5.82 -1.98 -10.16
C ARG A 262 -4.37 -1.68 -9.74
N ALA A 263 -4.10 -0.49 -9.22
CA ALA A 263 -2.78 -0.13 -8.73
C ALA A 263 -2.27 -0.97 -7.55
N ILE A 264 -3.16 -1.58 -6.75
CA ILE A 264 -2.73 -2.49 -5.66
C ILE A 264 -2.00 -3.69 -6.26
N ILE A 265 -2.48 -4.20 -7.40
CA ILE A 265 -1.84 -5.33 -8.10
C ILE A 265 -0.50 -4.90 -8.69
N LEU A 266 -0.41 -3.67 -9.22
CA LEU A 266 0.85 -3.09 -9.65
C LEU A 266 1.86 -3.06 -8.49
N ALA A 267 1.45 -2.60 -7.30
CA ALA A 267 2.29 -2.53 -6.10
C ALA A 267 2.76 -3.92 -5.64
N ILE A 268 1.88 -4.90 -5.54
CA ILE A 268 2.21 -6.31 -5.23
C ILE A 268 3.35 -6.80 -6.14
N SER A 269 3.18 -6.56 -7.44
CA SER A 269 4.15 -7.00 -8.44
C SER A 269 5.47 -6.20 -8.36
N ALA A 270 5.42 -4.90 -8.03
CA ALA A 270 6.58 -4.03 -7.93
C ALA A 270 7.38 -4.24 -6.63
N TRP A 271 6.75 -4.71 -5.55
CA TRP A 271 7.38 -4.91 -4.25
C TRP A 271 7.71 -6.37 -3.96
N HIS A 272 7.30 -7.29 -4.85
CA HIS A 272 7.54 -8.73 -4.76
C HIS A 272 7.03 -9.38 -3.47
N LEU A 273 5.90 -8.87 -2.98
CA LEU A 273 5.18 -9.38 -1.82
C LEU A 273 3.82 -9.89 -2.31
N TYR A 274 3.65 -11.22 -2.34
CA TYR A 274 2.50 -11.86 -3.00
C TYR A 274 1.52 -12.44 -1.99
N PRO A 275 0.51 -11.68 -1.53
CA PRO A 275 -0.54 -12.21 -0.67
C PRO A 275 -1.37 -13.25 -1.42
N ASN A 276 -2.06 -14.13 -0.68
CA ASN A 276 -3.05 -15.01 -1.29
C ASN A 276 -4.20 -14.17 -1.86
N LEU A 277 -4.74 -14.57 -3.01
CA LEU A 277 -5.82 -13.85 -3.68
C LEU A 277 -7.09 -14.69 -3.70
N LEU A 278 -8.23 -14.00 -3.68
CA LEU A 278 -9.53 -14.57 -4.01
C LEU A 278 -10.11 -13.78 -5.17
N VAL A 279 -10.10 -14.38 -6.35
CA VAL A 279 -10.49 -13.71 -7.60
C VAL A 279 -11.96 -14.03 -7.89
N PHE A 280 -12.79 -12.99 -7.92
CA PHE A 280 -14.20 -13.05 -8.28
C PHE A 280 -14.34 -12.68 -9.76
N GLN A 281 -14.74 -13.65 -10.57
CA GLN A 281 -15.14 -13.49 -11.97
C GLN A 281 -16.46 -14.26 -12.14
N GLU A 282 -16.51 -15.29 -13.01
CA GLU A 282 -17.64 -16.23 -13.06
C GLU A 282 -17.75 -17.09 -11.80
N ARG A 283 -16.60 -17.39 -11.17
CA ARG A 283 -16.50 -18.17 -9.92
C ARG A 283 -15.42 -17.59 -9.03
N ALA A 284 -15.63 -17.67 -7.71
CA ALA A 284 -14.63 -17.32 -6.72
C ALA A 284 -13.48 -18.35 -6.77
N THR A 285 -12.32 -17.91 -7.26
CA THR A 285 -11.15 -18.78 -7.49
C THR A 285 -10.04 -18.37 -6.51
N PRO A 286 -9.67 -19.24 -5.55
CA PRO A 286 -8.56 -18.98 -4.65
C PRO A 286 -7.22 -19.20 -5.35
N VAL A 287 -6.30 -18.24 -5.20
CA VAL A 287 -4.93 -18.32 -5.71
C VAL A 287 -3.98 -18.23 -4.52
N HIS A 288 -3.26 -19.33 -4.28
CA HIS A 288 -2.32 -19.43 -3.16
C HIS A 288 -0.89 -19.20 -3.63
N PHE A 289 -0.33 -18.03 -3.31
CA PHE A 289 1.07 -17.72 -3.58
C PHE A 289 2.01 -18.31 -2.52
N ARG A 290 1.49 -18.63 -1.33
CA ARG A 290 2.26 -19.20 -0.19
C ARG A 290 3.49 -18.38 0.17
N ASP A 291 3.36 -17.06 0.09
CA ASP A 291 4.41 -16.14 0.50
C ASP A 291 4.56 -16.16 2.03
N GLU A 292 5.79 -16.42 2.51
CA GLU A 292 6.14 -16.57 3.92
C GLU A 292 5.87 -15.31 4.78
N HIS A 293 5.71 -14.14 4.15
CA HIS A 293 5.45 -12.89 4.86
C HIS A 293 3.97 -12.70 5.20
N PHE A 294 3.07 -13.45 4.56
CA PHE A 294 1.64 -13.36 4.80
C PHE A 294 1.15 -14.60 5.56
N GLN A 295 0.24 -14.38 6.49
CA GLN A 295 -0.50 -15.48 7.10
C GLN A 295 -1.47 -16.08 6.08
N THR A 296 -1.76 -17.38 6.18
CA THR A 296 -2.65 -18.07 5.23
C THR A 296 -4.06 -17.44 5.19
N SER A 297 -4.51 -16.85 6.30
CA SER A 297 -5.78 -16.13 6.43
C SER A 297 -5.81 -14.73 5.80
N ALA A 298 -4.64 -14.14 5.51
CA ALA A 298 -4.54 -12.85 4.84
C ALA A 298 -4.83 -13.04 3.35
N VAL A 299 -6.05 -12.70 2.94
CA VAL A 299 -6.55 -12.88 1.58
C VAL A 299 -6.95 -11.53 1.00
N LEU A 300 -6.47 -11.25 -0.21
CA LEU A 300 -6.86 -10.09 -1.00
C LEU A 300 -7.95 -10.49 -2.00
N SER A 301 -9.12 -9.88 -1.86
CA SER A 301 -10.27 -10.09 -2.75
C SER A 301 -10.17 -9.20 -3.99
N LEU A 302 -10.30 -9.77 -5.18
CA LEU A 302 -10.23 -9.06 -6.47
C LEU A 302 -11.49 -9.30 -7.33
N GLY A 303 -11.94 -8.33 -8.11
CA GLY A 303 -12.94 -8.55 -9.17
C GLY A 303 -14.40 -8.59 -8.72
N LEU A 304 -14.70 -8.14 -7.50
CA LEU A 304 -16.09 -7.89 -7.10
C LEU A 304 -16.65 -6.74 -7.94
N GLU A 305 -17.91 -6.87 -8.38
CA GLU A 305 -18.57 -5.86 -9.22
C GLU A 305 -18.37 -4.46 -8.64
N TYR A 306 -17.84 -3.57 -9.48
CA TYR A 306 -17.64 -2.18 -9.12
C TYR A 306 -19.00 -1.48 -9.06
N ALA A 307 -19.67 -1.55 -7.90
CA ALA A 307 -20.78 -0.67 -7.61
C ALA A 307 -20.21 0.76 -7.41
N VAL A 308 -20.56 1.66 -8.33
CA VAL A 308 -20.32 3.11 -8.24
C VAL A 308 -21.16 3.65 -7.10
N GLU A 309 -20.72 3.43 -5.85
CA GLU A 309 -21.35 4.03 -4.68
C GLU A 309 -20.34 4.85 -3.88
N LYS A 310 -20.90 5.82 -3.16
CA LYS A 310 -20.34 7.10 -2.71
C LYS A 310 -18.86 7.08 -2.28
N PRO A 311 -18.11 8.17 -2.56
CA PRO A 311 -16.66 8.26 -2.36
C PRO A 311 -16.17 8.23 -0.90
N ASP A 312 -17.04 8.06 0.10
CA ASP A 312 -16.73 8.24 1.53
C ASP A 312 -16.75 6.96 2.39
N GLU A 313 -16.97 5.77 1.83
CA GLU A 313 -16.84 4.52 2.60
C GLU A 313 -15.48 3.84 2.34
N PHE A 314 -14.56 4.13 3.25
CA PHE A 314 -13.13 3.79 3.18
C PHE A 314 -12.80 2.33 3.57
N ILE A 315 -13.79 1.54 3.96
CA ILE A 315 -13.62 0.13 4.33
C ILE A 315 -14.75 -0.68 3.71
N ARG A 316 -14.43 -1.48 2.68
CA ARG A 316 -15.35 -2.48 2.13
C ARG A 316 -14.90 -3.86 2.58
N TRP A 317 -15.73 -4.48 3.41
CA TRP A 317 -15.58 -5.89 3.78
C TRP A 317 -16.21 -6.73 2.68
N SER A 318 -15.40 -7.48 1.94
CA SER A 318 -15.93 -8.50 1.03
C SER A 318 -16.11 -9.79 1.80
N LEU A 319 -17.35 -10.19 2.07
CA LEU A 319 -17.66 -11.49 2.67
C LEU A 319 -18.12 -12.45 1.59
N ALA A 320 -17.27 -13.40 1.22
CA ALA A 320 -17.63 -14.46 0.29
C ALA A 320 -18.50 -15.50 1.02
N LEU A 321 -19.81 -15.23 1.12
CA LEU A 321 -20.78 -16.09 1.83
C LEU A 321 -20.75 -17.55 1.32
N SER A 322 -20.34 -17.78 0.07
CA SER A 322 -20.17 -19.12 -0.53
C SER A 322 -19.05 -19.96 0.11
N HIS A 323 -18.10 -19.35 0.83
CA HIS A 323 -16.97 -20.04 1.46
C HIS A 323 -17.09 -20.17 3.00
N LEU A 324 -18.25 -19.86 3.58
CA LEU A 324 -18.54 -20.01 5.02
C LEU A 324 -18.44 -21.46 5.55
N ARG A 325 -18.21 -22.46 4.69
CA ARG A 325 -18.05 -23.87 5.10
C ARG A 325 -16.66 -24.22 5.67
N TYR A 326 -15.65 -23.35 5.59
CA TYR A 326 -14.25 -23.70 5.88
C TYR A 326 -13.51 -22.81 6.90
N TYR A 327 -14.21 -22.02 7.72
CA TYR A 327 -13.62 -21.71 9.02
C TYR A 327 -13.55 -23.05 9.79
N GLY A 328 -12.38 -23.38 10.33
CA GLY A 328 -12.13 -24.65 11.05
C GLY A 328 -13.08 -24.86 12.23
N ASP A 329 -12.86 -25.94 12.99
CA ASP A 329 -13.71 -26.30 14.14
C ASP A 329 -14.05 -25.06 14.98
N PRO A 330 -15.34 -24.86 15.32
CA PRO A 330 -15.79 -23.66 15.99
C PRO A 330 -14.94 -23.43 17.24
N VAL A 331 -14.17 -22.34 17.23
CA VAL A 331 -13.52 -21.86 18.44
C VAL A 331 -14.64 -21.25 19.27
N GLU A 332 -14.97 -21.88 20.41
CA GLU A 332 -15.85 -21.28 21.41
C GLU A 332 -15.18 -20.01 21.95
N VAL A 333 -15.52 -18.88 21.32
CA VAL A 333 -15.21 -17.56 21.86
C VAL A 333 -16.40 -17.16 22.71
N HIS A 334 -16.25 -17.25 24.02
CA HIS A 334 -17.15 -16.56 24.95
C HIS A 334 -16.87 -15.06 24.85
N SER A 335 -17.54 -14.37 23.93
CA SER A 335 -17.66 -12.92 24.03
C SER A 335 -18.59 -12.60 25.19
N ASN A 336 -18.07 -11.97 26.25
CA ASN A 336 -18.84 -11.39 27.34
C ASN A 336 -19.63 -10.13 26.92
N GLU A 337 -19.83 -9.92 25.62
CA GLU A 337 -20.71 -8.90 25.09
C GLU A 337 -21.97 -9.56 24.60
N ASP A 338 -23.07 -9.20 25.26
CA ASP A 338 -24.43 -9.65 25.04
C ASP A 338 -24.99 -9.09 23.72
N ILE A 339 -24.30 -9.33 22.60
CA ILE A 339 -24.81 -9.03 21.27
C ILE A 339 -25.70 -10.21 20.89
N SER A 340 -26.93 -10.18 21.41
CA SER A 340 -27.97 -11.12 21.01
C SER A 340 -28.05 -11.14 19.49
N ARG A 341 -27.75 -12.30 18.90
CA ARG A 341 -27.91 -12.52 17.46
C ARG A 341 -29.37 -12.29 17.11
N VAL A 342 -29.62 -11.38 16.17
CA VAL A 342 -30.97 -11.12 15.65
C VAL A 342 -31.47 -12.40 14.99
N SER A 343 -32.49 -13.01 15.57
CA SER A 343 -33.16 -14.18 15.00
C SER A 343 -33.88 -13.80 13.70
N MET A 344 -34.12 -14.76 12.79
CA MET A 344 -34.84 -14.46 11.55
C MET A 344 -36.20 -13.75 11.73
N PRO A 345 -37.02 -14.08 12.74
CA PRO A 345 -38.23 -13.30 13.03
C PRO A 345 -37.96 -11.83 13.34
N GLN A 346 -36.87 -11.53 14.07
CA GLN A 346 -36.48 -10.15 14.37
C GLN A 346 -35.93 -9.41 13.14
N LEU A 347 -35.26 -10.12 12.22
CA LEU A 347 -34.84 -9.55 10.93
C LEU A 347 -36.05 -9.11 10.10
N TRP A 348 -37.12 -9.91 10.08
CA TRP A 348 -38.36 -9.57 9.38
C TRP A 348 -39.03 -8.31 9.95
N LEU A 349 -39.00 -8.11 11.27
CA LEU A 349 -39.49 -6.89 11.91
C LEU A 349 -38.67 -5.66 11.49
N VAL A 350 -37.35 -5.80 11.35
CA VAL A 350 -36.47 -4.72 10.85
C VAL A 350 -36.77 -4.39 9.39
N ALA A 351 -36.97 -5.41 8.54
CA ALA A 351 -37.35 -5.22 7.14
C ALA A 351 -38.69 -4.48 7.02
N LEU A 352 -39.68 -4.90 7.81
CA LEU A 352 -41.01 -4.28 7.85
C LEU A 352 -40.96 -2.81 8.32
N GLY A 353 -40.21 -2.53 9.39
CA GLY A 353 -40.00 -1.15 9.87
C GLY A 353 -39.29 -0.27 8.84
N SER A 354 -38.40 -0.84 8.04
CA SER A 354 -37.72 -0.13 6.95
C SER A 354 -38.69 0.23 5.81
N ILE A 355 -39.63 -0.66 5.48
CA ILE A 355 -40.69 -0.42 4.49
C ILE A 355 -41.65 0.66 4.99
N PHE A 356 -42.10 0.59 6.24
CA PHE A 356 -42.98 1.61 6.83
C PHE A 356 -42.35 3.00 6.81
N ARG A 357 -41.06 3.08 7.11
CA ARG A 357 -40.30 4.34 7.03
C ARG A 357 -40.21 4.86 5.59
N MET A 358 -39.96 3.99 4.62
CA MET A 358 -39.87 4.38 3.20
C MET A 358 -41.22 4.87 2.66
N TRP A 359 -42.32 4.29 3.12
CA TRP A 359 -43.68 4.67 2.74
C TRP A 359 -44.25 5.82 3.56
N GLY A 360 -43.49 6.32 4.55
CA GLY A 360 -43.91 7.44 5.39
C GLY A 360 -45.13 7.13 6.27
N VAL A 361 -45.33 5.86 6.64
CA VAL A 361 -46.45 5.43 7.48
C VAL A 361 -46.33 6.07 8.86
N ALA A 362 -47.38 6.76 9.32
CA ALA A 362 -47.39 7.32 10.66
C ALA A 362 -47.55 6.20 11.70
N TYR A 363 -46.99 6.40 12.90
CA TYR A 363 -47.03 5.39 13.96
C TYR A 363 -48.45 4.91 14.30
N PHE A 364 -49.44 5.81 14.20
CA PHE A 364 -50.85 5.50 14.47
C PHE A 364 -51.47 4.54 13.43
N ASP A 365 -50.88 4.44 12.24
CA ASP A 365 -51.40 3.64 11.12
C ASP A 365 -50.66 2.29 10.98
N PHE A 366 -49.80 1.94 11.94
CA PHE A 366 -49.00 0.71 11.89
C PHE A 366 -49.88 -0.54 11.94
N GLU A 367 -50.95 -0.52 12.75
CA GLU A 367 -51.85 -1.66 12.89
C GLU A 367 -52.62 -1.93 11.59
N ASP A 368 -53.15 -0.88 10.96
CA ASP A 368 -53.82 -0.98 9.66
C ASP A 368 -52.87 -1.44 8.55
N SER A 369 -51.62 -0.96 8.58
CA SER A 369 -50.58 -1.39 7.63
C SER A 369 -50.20 -2.86 7.80
N LEU A 370 -50.15 -3.36 9.05
CA LEU A 370 -49.90 -4.78 9.35
C LEU A 370 -51.06 -5.67 8.87
N GLN A 371 -52.29 -5.23 9.05
CA GLN A 371 -53.48 -5.93 8.55
C GLN A 371 -53.48 -5.98 7.02
N TRP A 372 -53.07 -4.90 6.36
CA TRP A 372 -52.92 -4.87 4.91
C TRP A 372 -51.90 -5.90 4.40
N PHE A 373 -50.72 -6.00 5.03
CA PHE A 373 -49.72 -7.01 4.67
C PHE A 373 -50.21 -8.44 4.90
N SER A 374 -51.03 -8.66 5.94
CA SER A 374 -51.65 -9.97 6.21
C SER A 374 -52.66 -10.33 5.12
N ALA A 375 -53.53 -9.40 4.74
CA ALA A 375 -54.50 -9.58 3.66
C ALA A 375 -53.83 -9.79 2.29
N LEU A 376 -52.74 -9.07 2.02
CA LEU A 376 -51.92 -9.27 0.82
C LEU A 376 -51.33 -10.69 0.78
N GLY A 377 -50.83 -11.16 1.91
CA GLY A 377 -50.27 -12.51 2.04
C GLY A 377 -51.31 -13.61 1.80
N GLU A 378 -52.56 -13.41 2.24
CA GLU A 378 -53.67 -14.34 1.95
C GLU A 378 -54.03 -14.34 0.46
N LEU A 379 -54.16 -13.16 -0.16
CA LEU A 379 -54.45 -13.04 -1.60
C LEU A 379 -53.37 -13.69 -2.48
N LEU A 380 -52.10 -13.56 -2.11
CA LEU A 380 -51.00 -14.17 -2.85
C LEU A 380 -51.02 -15.71 -2.74
N LYS A 381 -51.38 -16.26 -1.57
CA LYS A 381 -51.52 -17.71 -1.39
C LYS A 381 -52.69 -18.28 -2.18
N ASP A 382 -53.80 -17.55 -2.24
CA ASP A 382 -54.97 -17.95 -3.03
C ASP A 382 -54.70 -17.88 -4.55
N ALA A 383 -53.86 -16.94 -4.98
CA ALA A 383 -53.40 -16.84 -6.37
C ALA A 383 -52.45 -17.99 -6.78
N GLU A 384 -51.62 -18.48 -5.86
CA GLU A 384 -50.76 -19.65 -6.12
C GLU A 384 -51.59 -20.95 -6.15
N GLY A 385 -52.59 -21.11 -5.28
CA GLY A 385 -53.46 -22.29 -5.25
C GLY A 385 -54.39 -22.45 -6.47
N SER A 386 -54.68 -21.36 -7.18
CA SER A 386 -55.52 -21.36 -8.39
C SER A 386 -54.73 -21.66 -9.68
N HIS A 387 -53.40 -21.55 -9.66
CA HIS A 387 -52.57 -21.86 -10.83
C HIS A 387 -52.34 -23.37 -11.01
N ASP A 388 -52.37 -24.15 -9.93
CA ASP A 388 -52.17 -25.61 -9.94
C ASP A 388 -53.41 -26.43 -10.36
N GLN A 389 -54.62 -25.83 -10.41
CA GLN A 389 -55.84 -26.53 -10.83
C GLN A 389 -56.16 -26.38 -12.33
N SER A 390 -55.38 -25.62 -13.11
CA SER A 390 -55.67 -25.35 -14.53
C SER A 390 -54.87 -26.18 -15.55
N THR A 391 -53.95 -27.04 -15.11
CA THR A 391 -53.12 -27.88 -15.99
C THR A 391 -53.27 -29.36 -15.68
N GLY A 392 -54.49 -29.91 -15.80
CA GLY A 392 -54.69 -31.33 -15.49
C GLY A 392 -56.03 -31.96 -15.84
N TYR A 393 -56.65 -31.65 -16.98
CA TYR A 393 -57.65 -32.54 -17.60
C TYR A 393 -57.58 -32.43 -19.13
N CYS A 394 -57.04 -33.49 -19.77
CA CYS A 394 -57.51 -33.98 -21.07
C CYS A 394 -58.77 -34.80 -20.85
#